data_AF-A0A2M6KAE6-F1
#
_entry.id   AF-A0A2M6KAE6-F1
#
_cell.length_a   1.000
_cell.length_b   1.000
_cell.length_c   1.000
_cell.angle_alpha   90.00
_cell.angle_beta   90.00
_cell.angle_gamma   90.00
#
_symmetry.space_group_name_H-M   'P 1'
#
loop_
_entity.id
_entity.type
_entity.pdbx_description
1 polymer ?
#
loop_
_entity_poly.entity_id
_entity_poly.type
_entity_poly.pdbx_seq_one_letter_code
_entity_poly.pdbx_strand_id
1 'polypeptide(L)'
;MKPTKFLILALFFILLPLNFSNAQELSNKLKGKILLQVEDAGQAWYIEPETQERAYLGRPADAFRIMRELGLGIKHEELKKYLSSSFPERLSGKILLDVEQNGEAYYVNPADLKGYFLNRPNDAFSVMREKGLGITNNDLWKITLSGKYPDESKATDLQSYIDSKTKEVKKEVAKITQPQEMEEENNDSVLNQEKLFNQQAWILTSNATALIN
;
A
#
# COMPACT_ATOMS: atom_id res chain seq x y z
N MET A 1 46.11 -55.60 2.87
CA MET A 1 45.21 -54.73 2.08
C MET A 1 44.27 -54.01 3.03
N LYS A 2 44.20 -52.67 2.98
CA LYS A 2 43.39 -51.82 3.86
C LYS A 2 42.15 -51.31 3.10
N PRO A 3 40.96 -51.32 3.69
CA PRO A 3 39.86 -50.47 3.23
C PRO A 3 39.49 -49.47 4.32
N THR A 4 39.95 -48.22 4.21
CA THR A 4 39.38 -47.14 5.02
C THR A 4 39.29 -45.86 4.20
N LYS A 5 38.22 -45.11 4.49
CA LYS A 5 37.92 -43.72 4.08
C LYS A 5 37.01 -43.53 2.86
N PHE A 6 35.80 -44.09 2.94
CA PHE A 6 34.61 -43.50 2.32
C PHE A 6 33.52 -43.38 3.38
N LEU A 7 33.62 -42.41 4.29
CA LEU A 7 32.50 -42.08 5.19
C LEU A 7 32.53 -40.68 5.82
N ILE A 8 33.26 -39.70 5.27
CA ILE A 8 33.39 -38.38 5.92
C ILE A 8 32.80 -37.22 5.10
N LEU A 9 32.28 -37.44 3.88
CA LEU A 9 31.83 -36.32 3.03
C LEU A 9 30.32 -36.00 3.09
N ALA A 10 29.51 -36.79 3.82
CA ALA A 10 28.06 -36.53 3.94
C ALA A 10 27.68 -35.81 5.26
N LEU A 11 28.60 -35.64 6.21
CA LEU A 11 28.33 -35.04 7.53
C LEU A 11 28.61 -33.53 7.58
N PHE A 12 29.04 -32.91 6.48
CA PHE A 12 29.39 -31.48 6.45
C PHE A 12 28.37 -30.61 5.70
N PHE A 13 27.25 -31.18 5.25
CA PHE A 13 26.16 -30.43 4.60
C PHE A 13 24.92 -30.23 5.49
N ILE A 14 24.99 -30.62 6.77
CA ILE A 14 23.86 -30.59 7.73
C ILE A 14 24.05 -29.50 8.82
N LEU A 15 25.02 -28.58 8.66
CA LEU A 15 25.27 -27.53 9.65
C LEU A 15 25.28 -26.11 9.06
N LEU A 16 24.34 -25.80 8.16
CA LEU A 16 24.02 -24.41 7.84
C LEU A 16 22.95 -23.95 8.84
N PRO A 17 23.28 -23.12 9.86
CA PRO A 17 22.25 -22.50 10.67
C PRO A 17 21.43 -21.58 9.76
N LEU A 18 20.20 -22.00 9.48
CA LEU A 18 19.22 -21.20 8.79
C LEU A 18 18.82 -20.05 9.72
N ASN A 19 19.51 -18.91 9.61
CA ASN A 19 19.24 -17.70 10.39
C ASN A 19 17.97 -16.99 9.88
N PHE A 20 16.79 -17.60 10.06
CA PHE A 20 15.50 -16.98 9.72
C PHE A 20 14.91 -16.12 10.86
N SER A 21 15.61 -15.93 11.98
CA SER A 21 15.02 -15.34 13.20
C SER A 21 14.96 -13.80 13.28
N ASN A 22 15.66 -13.06 12.42
CA ASN A 22 15.83 -11.62 12.66
C ASN A 22 14.57 -10.77 12.39
N ALA A 23 13.80 -11.12 11.36
CA ALA A 23 12.58 -10.38 10.99
C ALA A 23 11.45 -10.59 12.01
N GLN A 24 11.22 -11.85 12.42
CA GLN A 24 10.24 -12.19 13.45
C GLN A 24 10.59 -11.56 14.81
N GLU A 25 11.88 -11.43 15.14
CA GLU A 25 12.31 -10.77 16.37
C GLU A 25 12.03 -9.26 16.33
N LEU A 26 12.25 -8.61 15.19
CA LEU A 26 12.00 -7.18 15.02
C LEU A 26 10.51 -6.85 15.06
N SER A 27 9.67 -7.58 14.32
CA SER A 27 8.21 -7.37 14.31
C SER A 27 7.61 -7.56 15.70
N ASN A 28 8.06 -8.58 16.44
CA ASN A 28 7.65 -8.83 17.82
C ASN A 28 8.01 -7.66 18.77
N LYS A 29 9.20 -7.07 18.62
CA LYS A 29 9.64 -5.92 19.43
C LYS A 29 8.87 -4.64 19.10
N LEU A 30 8.44 -4.50 17.85
CA LEU A 30 7.79 -3.30 17.34
C LEU A 30 6.26 -3.40 17.31
N LYS A 31 5.67 -4.55 17.64
CA LYS A 31 4.23 -4.76 17.62
C LYS A 31 3.49 -3.70 18.43
N GLY A 32 2.43 -3.18 17.84
CA GLY A 32 1.62 -2.11 18.42
C GLY A 32 2.25 -0.72 18.39
N LYS A 33 3.45 -0.53 17.83
CA LYS A 33 4.06 0.79 17.71
C LYS A 33 3.61 1.50 16.44
N ILE A 34 3.50 2.82 16.53
CA ILE A 34 3.51 3.71 15.37
C ILE A 34 4.98 3.95 15.02
N LEU A 35 5.32 3.79 13.75
CA LEU A 35 6.67 4.00 13.21
C LEU A 35 6.65 5.16 12.21
N LEU A 36 7.72 5.96 12.22
CA LEU A 36 7.95 7.03 11.25
C LEU A 36 9.15 6.68 10.40
N GLN A 37 8.95 6.59 9.09
CA GLN A 37 10.02 6.31 8.13
C GLN A 37 10.88 7.56 7.95
N VAL A 38 12.12 7.56 8.48
CA VAL A 38 12.94 8.78 8.58
C VAL A 38 13.84 9.05 7.36
N GLU A 39 13.94 8.09 6.45
CA GLU A 39 14.81 8.15 5.26
C GLU A 39 14.03 8.42 3.96
N ASP A 40 12.80 8.94 4.08
CA ASP A 40 11.88 9.22 2.96
C ASP A 40 10.95 10.39 3.36
N ALA A 41 9.76 10.50 2.78
CA ALA A 41 8.79 11.57 3.04
C ALA A 41 8.15 11.58 4.44
N GLY A 42 8.67 10.81 5.41
CA GLY A 42 8.15 10.78 6.77
C GLY A 42 6.87 9.95 6.92
N GLN A 43 6.67 8.94 6.06
CA GLN A 43 5.47 8.12 6.09
C GLN A 43 5.30 7.41 7.44
N ALA A 44 4.05 7.36 7.91
CA ALA A 44 3.69 6.66 9.14
C ALA A 44 3.24 5.23 8.85
N TRP A 45 3.61 4.33 9.75
CA TRP A 45 3.25 2.92 9.73
C TRP A 45 2.76 2.49 11.11
N TYR A 46 1.80 1.58 11.17
CA TYR A 46 1.34 0.97 12.42
C TYR A 46 1.65 -0.54 12.37
N ILE A 47 2.33 -1.07 13.37
CA ILE A 47 2.56 -2.52 13.46
C ILE A 47 1.39 -3.15 14.20
N GLU A 48 0.57 -3.93 13.50
CA GLU A 48 -0.62 -4.51 14.11
C GLU A 48 -0.23 -5.56 15.17
N PRO A 49 -0.73 -5.48 16.43
CA PRO A 49 -0.28 -6.35 17.52
C PRO A 49 -0.46 -7.86 17.31
N GLU A 50 -1.49 -8.29 16.58
CA GLU A 50 -1.85 -9.70 16.38
C GLU A 50 -1.09 -10.34 15.21
N THR A 51 -1.08 -9.69 14.05
CA THR A 51 -0.41 -10.17 12.82
C THR A 51 1.05 -9.78 12.75
N GLN A 52 1.44 -8.71 13.46
CA GLN A 52 2.79 -8.11 13.44
C GLN A 52 3.19 -7.56 12.07
N GLU A 53 2.22 -7.39 11.18
CA GLU A 53 2.39 -6.76 9.89
C GLU A 53 2.39 -5.24 10.04
N ARG A 54 3.16 -4.56 9.20
CA ARG A 54 3.06 -3.10 9.07
C ARG A 54 1.88 -2.74 8.19
N ALA A 55 1.00 -1.90 8.73
CA ALA A 55 -0.10 -1.28 8.04
C ALA A 55 0.26 0.17 7.73
N TYR A 56 0.00 0.61 6.49
CA TYR A 56 0.28 1.98 6.09
C TYR A 56 -0.68 2.96 6.77
N LEU A 57 -0.15 3.99 7.44
CA LEU A 57 -0.90 4.97 8.23
C LEU A 57 -0.71 6.40 7.69
N GLY A 58 -0.04 6.56 6.52
CA GLY A 58 0.46 7.85 6.06
C GLY A 58 -0.61 8.83 5.58
N ARG A 59 -1.74 8.36 5.03
CA ARG A 59 -2.83 9.24 4.55
C ARG A 59 -4.02 9.18 5.50
N PRO A 60 -4.84 10.24 5.59
CA PRO A 60 -6.04 10.24 6.42
C PRO A 60 -6.97 9.06 6.14
N ALA A 61 -7.21 8.73 4.86
CA ALA A 61 -8.07 7.61 4.48
C ALA A 61 -7.57 6.24 4.99
N ASP A 62 -6.25 6.01 4.97
CA ASP A 62 -5.66 4.77 5.49
C ASP A 62 -5.76 4.70 7.01
N ALA A 63 -5.46 5.82 7.69
CA ALA A 63 -5.59 5.90 9.14
C ALA A 63 -7.04 5.66 9.60
N PHE A 64 -8.03 6.26 8.94
CA PHE A 64 -9.45 6.01 9.23
C PHE A 64 -9.83 4.54 9.02
N ARG A 65 -9.34 3.92 7.95
CA ARG A 65 -9.59 2.50 7.66
C ARG A 65 -9.01 1.59 8.74
N ILE A 66 -7.76 1.84 9.14
CA ILE A 66 -7.09 1.13 10.26
C ILE A 66 -7.88 1.29 11.55
N MET A 67 -8.26 2.52 11.94
CA MET A 67 -9.02 2.76 13.17
C MET A 67 -10.35 2.01 13.18
N ARG A 68 -11.07 2.00 12.06
CA ARG A 68 -12.38 1.34 11.93
C ARG A 68 -12.28 -0.19 11.96
N GLU A 69 -11.29 -0.76 11.28
CA GLU A 69 -11.21 -2.21 11.06
C GLU A 69 -10.39 -2.95 12.12
N LEU A 70 -9.37 -2.29 12.68
CA LEU A 70 -8.49 -2.85 13.71
C LEU A 70 -8.83 -2.34 15.12
N GLY A 71 -9.75 -1.38 15.23
CA GLY A 71 -10.21 -0.83 16.48
C GLY A 71 -10.95 -1.86 17.33
N LEU A 72 -10.50 -2.06 18.56
CA LEU A 72 -11.17 -2.90 19.54
C LEU A 72 -12.20 -2.07 20.31
N GLY A 73 -13.47 -2.49 20.25
CA GLY A 73 -14.53 -1.84 21.02
C GLY A 73 -14.34 -2.00 22.53
N ILE A 74 -14.56 -0.92 23.28
CA ILE A 74 -14.49 -0.89 24.74
C ILE A 74 -15.67 -0.07 25.30
N LYS A 75 -16.20 -0.49 26.46
CA LYS A 75 -17.27 0.24 27.16
C LYS A 75 -16.75 1.58 27.69
N HIS A 76 -17.61 2.59 27.70
CA HIS A 76 -17.24 3.96 28.07
C HIS A 76 -16.62 4.04 29.48
N GLU A 77 -17.27 3.39 30.45
CA GLU A 77 -16.82 3.40 31.85
C GLU A 77 -15.48 2.67 32.04
N GLU A 78 -15.24 1.59 31.29
CA GLU A 78 -13.96 0.87 31.34
C GLU A 78 -12.84 1.72 30.71
N LEU A 79 -13.12 2.37 29.58
CA LEU A 79 -12.19 3.28 28.92
C LEU A 79 -11.79 4.45 29.84
N LYS A 80 -12.75 5.12 30.46
CA LYS A 80 -12.48 6.21 31.43
C LYS A 80 -11.65 5.77 32.62
N LYS A 81 -11.91 4.58 33.13
CA LYS A 81 -11.10 3.99 34.21
C LYS A 81 -9.64 3.84 33.79
N TYR A 82 -9.35 3.35 32.58
CA TYR A 82 -7.96 3.20 32.13
C TYR A 82 -7.30 4.54 31.76
N LEU A 83 -8.04 5.48 31.18
CA LEU A 83 -7.53 6.81 30.87
C LEU A 83 -7.08 7.58 32.12
N SER A 84 -7.79 7.43 33.24
CA SER A 84 -7.43 8.03 34.53
C SER A 84 -6.29 7.31 35.26
N SER A 85 -5.92 6.11 34.82
CA SER A 85 -4.88 5.28 35.43
C SER A 85 -3.89 4.79 34.37
N SER A 86 -3.92 3.51 34.01
CA SER A 86 -3.13 2.93 32.93
C SER A 86 -3.91 1.78 32.29
N PHE A 87 -3.66 1.52 31.02
CA PHE A 87 -4.24 0.38 30.33
C PHE A 87 -3.50 -0.91 30.73
N PRO A 88 -4.20 -2.06 30.80
CA PRO A 88 -3.57 -3.36 31.02
C PRO A 88 -2.70 -3.75 29.80
N GLU A 89 -1.64 -4.52 30.03
CA GLU A 89 -0.70 -4.95 28.97
C GLU A 89 -1.36 -5.66 27.79
N ARG A 90 -2.47 -6.39 28.02
CA ARG A 90 -3.25 -7.03 26.94
C ARG A 90 -3.79 -6.03 25.91
N LEU A 91 -3.90 -4.75 26.27
CA LEU A 91 -4.33 -3.65 25.39
C LEU A 91 -3.16 -2.85 24.84
N SER A 92 -1.92 -3.20 25.19
CA SER A 92 -0.70 -2.53 24.72
C SER A 92 -0.67 -2.50 23.19
N GLY A 93 -0.52 -1.30 22.64
CA GLY A 93 -0.40 -1.09 21.20
C GLY A 93 -1.72 -1.12 20.44
N LYS A 94 -2.86 -1.41 21.09
CA LYS A 94 -4.15 -1.48 20.41
C LYS A 94 -4.75 -0.09 20.19
N ILE A 95 -5.56 0.00 19.14
CA ILE A 95 -6.51 1.09 18.94
C ILE A 95 -7.82 0.66 19.59
N LEU A 96 -8.37 1.51 20.46
CA LEU A 96 -9.63 1.29 21.16
C LEU A 96 -10.69 2.26 20.64
N LEU A 97 -11.92 1.78 20.53
CA LEU A 97 -13.08 2.58 20.13
C LEU A 97 -14.11 2.59 21.25
N ASP A 98 -14.54 3.77 21.68
CA ASP A 98 -15.67 3.92 22.60
C ASP A 98 -16.97 3.58 21.87
N VAL A 99 -17.51 2.39 22.12
CA VAL A 99 -18.71 1.89 21.42
C VAL A 99 -20.03 2.35 22.05
N GLU A 100 -19.98 3.03 23.19
CA GLU A 100 -21.18 3.49 23.92
C GLU A 100 -21.40 5.01 23.80
N GLN A 101 -20.45 5.75 23.20
CA GLN A 101 -20.54 7.19 22.95
C GLN A 101 -20.46 7.50 21.43
N ASN A 102 -19.54 8.38 21.01
CA ASN A 102 -19.46 8.86 19.62
C ASN A 102 -18.45 8.07 18.78
N GLY A 103 -18.00 6.90 19.23
CA GLY A 103 -16.96 6.14 18.54
C GLY A 103 -15.56 6.75 18.71
N GLU A 104 -15.30 7.45 19.81
CA GLU A 104 -14.00 8.05 20.07
C GLU A 104 -12.87 7.03 20.04
N ALA A 105 -11.83 7.30 19.24
CA ALA A 105 -10.67 6.44 19.10
C ALA A 105 -9.50 6.84 20.02
N TYR A 106 -8.85 5.85 20.62
CA TYR A 106 -7.66 6.00 21.44
C TYR A 106 -6.58 4.98 21.08
N TYR A 107 -5.34 5.41 20.93
CA TYR A 107 -4.17 4.54 20.79
C TYR A 107 -3.52 4.28 22.15
N VAL A 108 -3.34 3.01 22.52
CA VAL A 108 -2.61 2.63 23.73
C VAL A 108 -1.13 2.49 23.39
N ASN A 109 -0.30 3.41 23.84
CA ASN A 109 1.13 3.38 23.54
C ASN A 109 1.84 2.25 24.31
N PRO A 110 2.55 1.32 23.64
CA PRO A 110 3.28 0.24 24.31
C PRO A 110 4.37 0.69 25.28
N ALA A 111 4.88 1.92 25.15
CA ALA A 111 5.99 2.40 25.98
C ALA A 111 5.55 2.84 27.39
N ASP A 112 4.29 3.28 27.56
CA ASP A 112 3.80 3.87 28.81
C ASP A 112 2.41 3.37 29.23
N LEU A 113 1.75 2.55 28.40
CA LEU A 113 0.39 2.05 28.58
C LEU A 113 -0.63 3.15 28.82
N LYS A 114 -0.40 4.34 28.26
CA LYS A 114 -1.36 5.46 28.26
C LYS A 114 -2.13 5.49 26.95
N GLY A 115 -3.39 5.91 27.06
CA GLY A 115 -4.27 6.11 25.92
C GLY A 115 -4.11 7.52 25.37
N TYR A 116 -3.94 7.62 24.06
CA TYR A 116 -3.78 8.87 23.32
C TYR A 116 -4.91 9.05 22.34
N PHE A 117 -5.58 10.19 22.39
CA PHE A 117 -6.77 10.46 21.58
C PHE A 117 -6.43 10.59 20.09
N LEU A 118 -7.23 9.94 19.23
CA LEU A 118 -7.00 9.88 17.77
C LEU A 118 -8.14 10.48 16.94
N ASN A 119 -9.19 11.03 17.55
CA ASN A 119 -10.42 11.32 16.83
C ASN A 119 -10.35 12.56 15.92
N ARG A 120 -9.53 13.57 16.27
CA ARG A 120 -9.33 14.75 15.41
C ARG A 120 -8.00 14.64 14.66
N PRO A 121 -7.93 15.12 13.40
CA PRO A 121 -6.69 15.07 12.62
C PRO A 121 -5.46 15.63 13.34
N ASN A 122 -5.61 16.76 14.04
CA ASN A 122 -4.51 17.39 14.78
C ASN A 122 -4.03 16.53 15.96
N ASP A 123 -4.93 15.85 16.66
CA ASP A 123 -4.55 14.99 17.79
C ASP A 123 -3.82 13.76 17.27
N ALA A 124 -4.38 13.10 16.26
CA ALA A 124 -3.76 11.93 15.63
C ALA A 124 -2.36 12.26 15.10
N PHE A 125 -2.19 13.39 14.42
CA PHE A 125 -0.88 13.85 13.94
C PHE A 125 0.11 14.11 15.08
N SER A 126 -0.35 14.73 16.18
CA SER A 126 0.48 14.95 17.37
C SER A 126 0.93 13.63 17.99
N VAL A 127 0.03 12.64 18.08
CA VAL A 127 0.37 11.29 18.54
C VAL A 127 1.41 10.63 17.65
N MET A 128 1.24 10.68 16.32
CA MET A 128 2.23 10.12 15.39
C MET A 128 3.60 10.78 15.57
N ARG A 129 3.66 12.11 15.71
CA ARG A 129 4.91 12.84 15.90
C ARG A 129 5.59 12.59 17.26
N GLU A 130 4.81 12.56 18.33
CA GLU A 130 5.35 12.50 19.70
C GLU A 130 5.58 11.07 20.19
N LYS A 131 4.81 10.11 19.68
CA LYS A 131 4.84 8.71 20.12
C LYS A 131 5.37 7.77 19.03
N GLY A 132 5.48 8.25 17.79
CA GLY A 132 6.06 7.50 16.70
C GLY A 132 7.54 7.24 16.91
N LEU A 133 7.96 6.00 16.65
CA LEU A 133 9.36 5.59 16.68
C LEU A 133 9.97 5.73 15.28
N GLY A 134 11.05 6.50 15.16
CA GLY A 134 11.80 6.57 13.90
C GLY A 134 12.36 5.21 13.48
N ILE A 135 12.23 4.85 12.21
CA ILE A 135 12.74 3.60 11.65
C ILE A 135 13.39 3.82 10.29
N THR A 136 14.49 3.10 10.04
CA THR A 136 15.19 3.09 8.74
C THR A 136 14.41 2.28 7.71
N ASN A 137 14.65 2.53 6.43
CA ASN A 137 14.07 1.75 5.35
C ASN A 137 14.48 0.28 5.45
N ASN A 138 15.76 0.02 5.77
CA ASN A 138 16.31 -1.32 5.91
C ASN A 138 15.60 -2.14 6.99
N ASP A 139 15.28 -1.54 8.14
CA ASP A 139 14.57 -2.25 9.21
C ASP A 139 13.07 -2.34 8.96
N LEU A 140 12.46 -1.29 8.42
CA LEU A 140 11.04 -1.28 8.08
C LEU A 140 10.69 -2.37 7.06
N TRP A 141 11.55 -2.59 6.06
CA TRP A 141 11.31 -3.60 5.02
C TRP A 141 11.49 -5.05 5.49
N LYS A 142 12.09 -5.28 6.66
CA LYS A 142 12.09 -6.60 7.31
C LYS A 142 10.73 -6.95 7.91
N ILE A 143 9.87 -5.96 8.11
CA ILE A 143 8.52 -6.16 8.65
C ILE A 143 7.56 -6.38 7.48
N THR A 144 6.84 -7.51 7.51
CA THR A 144 5.87 -7.89 6.49
C THR A 144 4.84 -6.78 6.29
N LEU A 145 4.69 -6.32 5.05
CA LEU A 145 3.64 -5.37 4.67
C LEU A 145 2.29 -6.08 4.70
N SER A 146 1.31 -5.48 5.36
CA SER A 146 -0.04 -6.05 5.33
C SER A 146 -0.64 -5.95 3.95
N GLY A 147 -1.06 -7.08 3.39
CA GLY A 147 -1.79 -7.12 2.13
C GLY A 147 -3.15 -6.42 2.21
N LYS A 148 -3.72 -6.29 3.41
CA LYS A 148 -4.96 -5.55 3.64
C LYS A 148 -4.74 -4.05 3.68
N TYR A 149 -3.63 -3.58 4.26
CA TYR A 149 -3.36 -2.16 4.50
C TYR A 149 -2.09 -1.67 3.79
N PRO A 150 -2.00 -1.77 2.45
CA PRO A 150 -0.84 -1.34 1.70
C PRO A 150 -0.78 0.20 1.59
N ASP A 151 0.38 0.70 1.17
CA ASP A 151 0.53 2.07 0.69
C ASP A 151 -0.06 2.20 -0.73
N GLU A 152 -1.33 2.61 -0.83
CA GLU A 152 -2.01 2.69 -2.13
C GLU A 152 -1.60 3.92 -2.95
N SER A 153 -0.92 4.91 -2.37
CA SER A 153 -0.41 6.04 -3.17
C SER A 153 0.62 5.56 -4.21
N LYS A 154 1.44 4.56 -3.87
CA LYS A 154 2.40 3.98 -4.83
C LYS A 154 1.74 3.35 -6.05
N ALA A 155 0.56 2.75 -5.88
CA ALA A 155 -0.20 2.20 -7.00
C ALA A 155 -0.84 3.32 -7.86
N THR A 156 -1.33 4.37 -7.21
CA THR A 156 -1.96 5.53 -7.86
C THR A 156 -0.96 6.34 -8.67
N ASP A 157 0.26 6.51 -8.17
CA ASP A 157 1.34 7.23 -8.85
C ASP A 157 1.75 6.55 -10.15
N LEU A 158 1.83 5.21 -10.15
CA LEU A 158 2.14 4.44 -11.34
C LEU A 158 1.02 4.55 -12.39
N GLN A 159 -0.24 4.45 -11.98
CA GLN A 159 -1.37 4.61 -12.90
C GLN A 159 -1.41 6.02 -13.49
N SER A 160 -1.23 7.04 -12.65
CA SER A 160 -1.20 8.44 -13.09
C SER A 160 -0.06 8.70 -14.09
N TYR A 161 1.11 8.11 -13.85
CA TYR A 161 2.24 8.16 -14.78
C TYR A 161 1.90 7.48 -16.12
N ILE A 162 1.34 6.27 -16.10
CA ILE A 162 0.94 5.52 -17.31
C ILE A 162 -0.10 6.31 -18.11
N ASP A 163 -1.09 6.88 -17.44
CA ASP A 163 -2.15 7.66 -18.09
C ASP A 163 -1.57 8.91 -18.77
N SER A 164 -0.64 9.60 -18.08
CA SER A 164 0.06 10.76 -18.64
C SER A 164 0.86 10.40 -19.89
N LYS A 165 1.59 9.28 -19.86
CA LYS A 165 2.38 8.79 -21.01
C LYS A 165 1.49 8.34 -22.15
N THR A 166 0.38 7.67 -21.84
CA THR A 166 -0.60 7.24 -22.84
C THR A 166 -1.23 8.45 -23.55
N LYS A 167 -1.52 9.53 -22.82
CA LYS A 167 -2.06 10.77 -23.40
C LYS A 167 -1.04 11.47 -24.30
N GLU A 168 0.23 11.51 -23.90
CA GLU A 168 1.34 12.05 -24.71
C GLU A 168 1.49 11.26 -26.01
N VAL A 169 1.53 9.92 -25.93
CA VAL A 169 1.59 9.04 -27.11
C VAL A 169 0.39 9.24 -28.02
N LYS A 170 -0.84 9.30 -27.49
CA LYS A 170 -2.05 9.57 -28.30
C LYS A 170 -1.98 10.91 -29.02
N LYS A 171 -1.39 11.94 -28.39
CA LYS A 171 -1.20 13.25 -29.01
C LYS A 171 -0.19 13.19 -30.15
N GLU A 172 0.92 12.48 -29.99
CA GLU A 172 1.92 12.31 -31.06
C GLU A 172 1.37 11.44 -32.21
N VAL A 173 0.66 10.34 -31.90
CA VAL A 173 0.00 9.52 -32.92
C VAL A 173 -1.02 10.35 -33.71
N ALA A 174 -1.82 11.19 -33.05
CA ALA A 174 -2.77 12.07 -33.72
C ALA A 174 -2.11 13.06 -34.69
N LYS A 175 -0.85 13.50 -34.44
CA LYS A 175 -0.10 14.34 -35.39
C LYS A 175 0.38 13.56 -36.61
N ILE A 176 0.62 12.25 -36.48
CA ILE A 176 1.09 11.38 -37.57
C ILE A 176 -0.09 10.86 -38.42
N THR A 177 -1.29 10.76 -37.82
CA THR A 177 -2.51 10.24 -38.47
C THR A 177 -3.42 11.35 -39.00
N GLN A 178 -3.07 12.63 -38.86
CA GLN A 178 -3.74 13.70 -39.60
C GLN A 178 -3.53 13.46 -41.11
N PRO A 179 -4.60 13.37 -41.93
CA PRO A 179 -4.43 13.31 -43.37
C PRO A 179 -3.62 14.53 -43.82
N GLN A 180 -2.49 14.31 -44.51
CA GLN A 180 -1.90 15.42 -45.26
C GLN A 180 -2.96 15.84 -46.28
N GLU A 181 -3.47 17.07 -46.19
CA GLU A 181 -4.22 17.67 -47.28
C GLU A 181 -3.31 17.67 -48.51
N MET A 182 -3.48 16.68 -49.39
CA MET A 182 -2.92 16.75 -50.73
C MET A 182 -3.70 17.86 -51.43
N GLU A 183 -3.00 18.92 -51.85
CA GLU A 183 -3.56 19.90 -52.79
C GLU A 183 -4.14 19.12 -53.99
N GLU A 184 -5.46 19.23 -54.13
CA GLU A 184 -6.26 18.50 -55.10
C GLU A 184 -5.95 19.03 -56.51
N GLU A 185 -4.97 18.42 -57.19
CA GLU A 185 -4.78 18.66 -58.62
C GLU A 185 -5.86 17.92 -59.40
N ASN A 186 -6.80 18.72 -59.89
CA ASN A 186 -8.07 18.39 -60.53
C ASN A 186 -7.92 17.30 -61.63
N ASN A 187 -8.34 16.06 -61.35
CA ASN A 187 -8.56 15.05 -62.38
C ASN A 187 -9.76 14.14 -62.03
N ASP A 188 -10.92 14.53 -62.55
CA ASP A 188 -12.28 14.06 -62.21
C ASP A 188 -12.55 12.55 -62.42
N SER A 189 -11.65 11.77 -63.01
CA SER A 189 -11.87 10.33 -63.20
C SER A 189 -11.42 9.44 -62.04
N VAL A 190 -10.47 9.90 -61.19
CA VAL A 190 -9.91 9.09 -60.08
C VAL A 190 -10.73 9.28 -58.80
N LEU A 191 -11.29 10.47 -58.59
CA LEU A 191 -12.07 10.86 -57.42
C LEU A 191 -13.30 9.95 -57.16
N ASN A 192 -13.88 9.39 -58.22
CA ASN A 192 -15.06 8.54 -58.09
C ASN A 192 -14.71 7.11 -57.64
N GLN A 193 -13.51 6.61 -57.94
CA GLN A 193 -13.09 5.28 -57.49
C GLN A 193 -12.58 5.27 -56.05
N GLU A 194 -11.86 6.31 -55.62
CA GLU A 194 -11.45 6.45 -54.21
C GLU A 194 -12.63 6.64 -53.27
N LYS A 195 -13.66 7.42 -53.68
CA LYS A 195 -14.90 7.56 -52.90
C LYS A 195 -15.63 6.23 -52.72
N LEU A 196 -15.68 5.40 -53.76
CA LEU A 196 -16.30 4.07 -53.68
C LEU A 196 -15.49 3.11 -52.80
N PHE A 197 -14.16 3.16 -52.88
CA PHE A 197 -13.28 2.34 -52.05
C PHE A 197 -13.35 2.71 -50.56
N ASN A 198 -13.35 4.01 -50.24
CA ASN A 198 -13.44 4.50 -48.87
C ASN A 198 -14.83 4.25 -48.25
N GLN A 199 -15.90 4.32 -49.05
CA GLN A 199 -17.24 3.96 -48.59
C GLN A 199 -17.34 2.46 -48.26
N GLN A 200 -16.69 1.59 -49.05
CA GLN A 200 -16.63 0.15 -48.78
C GLN A 200 -15.78 -0.16 -47.54
N ALA A 201 -14.63 0.50 -47.36
CA ALA A 201 -13.76 0.32 -46.19
C ALA A 201 -14.48 0.69 -44.87
N TRP A 202 -15.25 1.78 -44.87
CA TRP A 202 -16.00 2.22 -43.69
C TRP A 202 -17.11 1.24 -43.28
N ILE A 203 -17.78 0.62 -44.25
CA ILE A 203 -18.82 -0.41 -43.99
C ILE A 203 -18.20 -1.66 -43.37
N LEU A 204 -17.01 -2.07 -43.82
CA LEU A 204 -16.31 -3.25 -43.29
C LEU A 204 -15.81 -3.04 -41.86
N THR A 205 -15.28 -1.86 -41.53
CA THR A 205 -14.83 -1.53 -40.16
C THR A 205 -15.99 -1.38 -39.18
N SER A 206 -17.13 -0.86 -39.65
CA SER A 206 -18.34 -0.69 -38.83
C SER A 206 -18.96 -2.03 -38.45
N ASN A 207 -19.03 -2.98 -39.39
CA ASN A 207 -19.56 -4.32 -39.14
C ASN A 207 -18.63 -5.18 -38.28
N ALA A 208 -17.31 -5.01 -38.40
CA ALA A 208 -16.34 -5.70 -37.55
C ALA A 208 -16.46 -5.27 -36.07
N THR A 209 -16.90 -4.05 -35.80
CA THR A 209 -17.10 -3.53 -34.43
C THR A 209 -18.39 -4.02 -33.79
N ALA A 210 -19.39 -4.42 -34.60
CA ALA A 210 -20.68 -4.92 -34.14
C ALA A 210 -20.70 -6.43 -33.79
N LEU A 211 -19.65 -7.19 -34.16
CA LEU A 211 -19.54 -8.64 -33.92
C LEU A 211 -18.73 -9.01 -32.66
N ILE A 212 -18.26 -8.02 -31.89
CA ILE A 212 -17.40 -8.22 -30.71
C ILE A 212 -18.07 -7.71 -29.41
N ASN A 213 -19.40 -7.53 -29.42
CA ASN A 213 -20.22 -7.25 -28.23
C ASN A 213 -21.39 -8.24 -28.15
#